data_AF-A0AAU1ZJM5-F1
#
_entry.id   AF-A0AAU1ZJM5-F1
#
_cell.length_a   1.000
_cell.length_b   1.000
_cell.length_c   1.000
_cell.angle_alpha   90.00
_cell.angle_beta   90.00
_cell.angle_gamma   90.00
#
_symmetry.space_group_name_H-M   'P 1'
#
loop_
_entity.id
_entity.type
_entity.pdbx_description
1 polymer ?
#
loop_
_entity_poly.entity_id
_entity_poly.type
_entity_poly.pdbx_seq_one_letter_code
_entity_poly.pdbx_strand_id
1 'polypeptide(L)'
;MKRTCAMCPNELPLMARSHARTCSPRCRKALSRAAKNALPEELTTRDRWVRRAAGKVPLTTAGTAASSTNSRTWSTHKDATASTVGVGLGFVLSDADDIACIDLDHCLNPLTGRLAPWAAAILRDAGTTYVEVSPSGDGLHIWGRADVRQGRRIRRPDGTAVEIYGTGRYIAMTGRRHGSCPSILADLSAVVSKLTA
;
A
#
# COMPACT_ATOMS: atom_id res chain seq x y z
N MET A 1 -7.72 -26.74 2.43
CA MET A 1 -7.87 -25.27 2.52
C MET A 1 -8.52 -24.75 1.25
N LYS A 2 -9.58 -23.96 1.38
CA LYS A 2 -10.23 -23.34 0.23
C LYS A 2 -9.45 -22.09 -0.18
N ARG A 3 -9.12 -21.97 -1.47
CA ARG A 3 -8.34 -20.85 -2.01
C ARG A 3 -9.28 -19.70 -2.34
N THR A 4 -8.95 -18.47 -1.96
CA THR A 4 -9.77 -17.27 -2.20
C THR A 4 -9.39 -16.58 -3.51
N CYS A 5 -10.35 -15.85 -4.08
CA CYS A 5 -10.15 -15.04 -5.28
C CYS A 5 -9.31 -13.80 -4.98
N ALA A 6 -8.39 -13.47 -5.87
CA ALA A 6 -7.56 -12.27 -5.79
C ALA A 6 -8.31 -10.94 -5.99
N MET A 7 -9.59 -10.96 -6.40
CA MET A 7 -10.33 -9.74 -6.80
C MET A 7 -11.68 -9.58 -6.10
N CYS A 8 -12.10 -10.54 -5.28
CA CYS A 8 -13.36 -10.47 -4.53
C CYS A 8 -13.35 -11.47 -3.36
N PRO A 9 -14.30 -11.37 -2.41
CA PRO A 9 -14.36 -12.26 -1.24
C PRO A 9 -14.66 -13.73 -1.57
N ASN A 10 -15.01 -14.07 -2.81
CA ASN A 10 -15.43 -15.43 -3.19
C ASN A 10 -14.27 -16.43 -3.21
N GLU A 11 -14.59 -17.69 -3.00
CA GLU A 11 -13.68 -18.82 -3.17
C GLU A 11 -13.38 -19.08 -4.66
N LEU A 12 -12.20 -19.62 -4.95
CA LEU A 12 -11.90 -20.16 -6.27
C LEU A 12 -12.73 -21.43 -6.49
N PRO A 13 -13.20 -21.68 -7.74
CA PRO A 13 -13.88 -22.91 -8.08
C PRO A 13 -13.09 -24.15 -7.66
N LEU A 14 -13.76 -25.21 -7.22
CA LEU A 14 -13.12 -26.46 -6.80
C LEU A 14 -12.21 -27.05 -7.90
N MET A 15 -12.61 -26.91 -9.16
CA MET A 15 -11.84 -27.35 -10.34
C MET A 15 -10.86 -26.29 -10.88
N ALA A 16 -10.62 -25.21 -10.14
CA ALA A 16 -9.67 -24.19 -10.57
C ALA A 16 -8.24 -24.75 -10.55
N ARG A 17 -7.49 -24.49 -11.63
CA ARG A 17 -6.08 -24.87 -11.75
C ARG A 17 -5.27 -24.44 -10.52
N SER A 18 -4.20 -25.18 -10.21
CA SER A 18 -3.31 -24.89 -9.07
C SER A 18 -2.79 -23.44 -9.04
N HIS A 19 -2.57 -22.84 -10.21
CA HIS A 19 -2.11 -21.45 -10.37
C HIS A 19 -3.24 -20.42 -10.57
N ALA A 20 -4.51 -20.82 -10.55
CA ALA A 20 -5.62 -19.89 -10.73
C ALA A 20 -5.65 -18.82 -9.63
N ARG A 21 -5.74 -17.54 -10.01
CA ARG A 21 -5.82 -16.43 -9.06
C ARG A 21 -7.22 -15.84 -8.93
N THR A 22 -8.16 -16.19 -9.81
CA THR A 22 -9.46 -15.53 -9.90
C THR A 22 -10.60 -16.53 -10.06
N CYS A 23 -11.76 -16.24 -9.45
CA CYS A 23 -12.90 -17.15 -9.42
C CYS A 23 -13.72 -17.16 -10.72
N SER A 24 -13.57 -16.15 -11.57
CA SER A 24 -14.40 -15.96 -12.77
C SER A 24 -13.66 -15.18 -13.87
N PRO A 25 -14.11 -15.25 -15.14
CA PRO A 25 -13.60 -14.40 -16.22
C PRO A 25 -13.69 -12.89 -15.91
N ARG A 26 -14.75 -12.46 -15.22
CA ARG A 26 -14.91 -11.08 -14.73
C ARG A 26 -13.77 -10.69 -13.80
N CYS A 27 -13.48 -11.51 -12.79
CA CYS A 27 -12.36 -11.28 -11.88
C CYS A 27 -11.02 -11.34 -12.61
N ARG A 28 -10.84 -12.22 -13.59
CA ARG A 28 -9.62 -12.26 -14.41
C ARG A 28 -9.39 -10.95 -15.19
N LYS A 29 -10.44 -10.41 -15.82
CA LYS A 29 -10.37 -9.14 -16.56
C LYS A 29 -10.12 -7.96 -15.61
N ALA A 30 -10.76 -7.96 -14.44
CA ALA A 30 -10.52 -6.97 -13.40
C ALA A 30 -9.05 -7.02 -12.91
N LEU A 31 -8.51 -8.21 -12.65
CA LEU A 31 -7.11 -8.41 -12.30
C LEU A 31 -6.16 -7.91 -13.40
N SER A 32 -6.47 -8.18 -14.67
CA SER A 32 -5.67 -7.69 -15.81
C SER A 32 -5.71 -6.16 -15.93
N ARG A 33 -6.85 -5.52 -15.71
CA ARG A 33 -6.97 -4.05 -15.68
C ARG A 33 -6.22 -3.45 -14.50
N ALA A 34 -6.35 -4.04 -13.30
CA ALA A 34 -5.59 -3.66 -12.13
C ALA A 34 -4.08 -3.82 -12.37
N ALA A 35 -3.66 -4.82 -13.13
CA ALA A 35 -2.25 -4.98 -13.54
C ALA A 35 -1.79 -3.90 -14.54
N LYS A 36 -2.69 -3.25 -15.28
CA LYS A 36 -2.37 -2.13 -16.19
C LYS A 36 -2.34 -0.76 -15.50
N ASN A 37 -3.16 -0.56 -14.46
CA ASN A 37 -3.12 0.67 -13.65
C ASN A 37 -1.90 0.67 -12.75
N ALA A 38 -1.15 1.77 -12.69
CA ALA A 38 0.04 1.88 -11.83
C ALA A 38 -0.31 1.98 -10.33
N LEU A 39 -1.47 2.56 -10.01
CA LEU A 39 -1.95 2.81 -8.65
C LEU A 39 -3.39 2.29 -8.47
N PRO A 40 -3.81 1.90 -7.25
CA PRO A 40 -5.20 1.56 -6.96
C PRO A 40 -6.14 2.74 -7.21
N GLU A 41 -7.26 2.45 -7.88
CA GLU A 41 -8.30 3.44 -8.19
C GLU A 41 -8.82 4.12 -6.91
N GLU A 42 -8.96 3.33 -5.84
CA GLU A 42 -9.37 3.80 -4.52
C GLU A 42 -8.46 4.92 -4.00
N LEU A 43 -7.14 4.81 -4.15
CA LEU A 43 -6.22 5.88 -3.73
C LEU A 43 -6.36 7.10 -4.64
N THR A 44 -6.42 6.91 -5.96
CA THR A 44 -6.41 8.01 -6.93
C THR A 44 -7.70 8.83 -6.99
N THR A 45 -8.82 8.28 -6.50
CA THR A 45 -10.14 8.94 -6.45
C THR A 45 -10.37 9.76 -5.18
N ARG A 46 -9.41 9.76 -4.25
CA ARG A 46 -9.49 10.50 -2.98
C ARG A 46 -8.61 11.74 -3.02
N ASP A 47 -9.14 12.85 -2.55
CA ASP A 47 -8.43 14.15 -2.50
C ASP A 47 -7.52 14.26 -1.28
N ARG A 48 -6.60 13.30 -1.15
CA ARG A 48 -5.65 13.18 -0.04
C ARG A 48 -4.20 13.09 -0.53
N TRP A 49 -3.92 13.64 -1.70
CA TRP A 49 -2.59 13.61 -2.29
C TRP A 49 -1.80 14.86 -1.91
N VAL A 50 -0.51 14.65 -1.70
CA VAL A 50 0.47 15.70 -1.39
C VAL A 50 1.73 15.48 -2.23
N ARG A 51 2.54 16.52 -2.35
CA ARG A 51 3.92 16.41 -2.84
C ARG A 51 4.85 16.02 -1.70
N ARG A 52 6.05 15.57 -2.02
CA ARG A 52 7.07 15.16 -1.04
C ARG A 52 8.39 15.87 -1.30
N ALA A 53 8.94 16.53 -0.30
CA ALA A 53 10.29 17.09 -0.33
C ALA A 53 11.37 16.00 -0.28
N ALA A 54 12.62 16.33 -0.67
CA ALA A 54 13.75 15.41 -0.54
C ALA A 54 13.95 14.92 0.91
N GLY A 55 13.75 15.82 1.89
CA GLY A 55 13.77 15.51 3.32
C GLY A 55 12.55 14.75 3.85
N LYS A 56 11.73 14.14 2.97
CA LYS A 56 10.51 13.38 3.34
C LYS A 56 9.50 14.19 4.15
N VAL A 57 9.37 15.48 3.84
CA VAL A 57 8.32 16.36 4.39
C VAL A 57 7.19 16.46 3.35
N PRO A 58 5.90 16.37 3.75
CA PRO A 58 4.79 16.56 2.83
C PRO A 58 4.65 18.05 2.46
N LEU A 59 4.39 18.31 1.19
CA LEU A 59 4.23 19.63 0.61
C LEU A 59 2.87 19.72 -0.10
N THR A 60 2.29 20.91 -0.11
CA THR A 60 1.19 21.24 -1.01
C THR A 60 1.67 21.23 -2.46
N THR A 61 0.75 21.27 -3.42
CA THR A 61 1.10 21.44 -4.85
C THR A 61 1.76 22.79 -5.16
N ALA A 62 1.68 23.76 -4.25
CA ALA A 62 2.34 25.05 -4.35
C ALA A 62 3.71 25.11 -3.64
N GLY A 63 4.13 24.05 -2.94
CA GLY A 63 5.46 23.97 -2.31
C GLY A 63 5.54 24.43 -0.84
N THR A 64 4.43 24.81 -0.23
CA THR A 64 4.35 25.02 1.23
C THR A 64 4.21 23.69 1.97
N ALA A 65 4.49 23.66 3.28
CA ALA A 65 4.29 22.45 4.08
C ALA A 65 2.80 22.04 4.09
N ALA A 66 2.54 20.77 3.81
CA ALA A 66 1.21 20.18 3.98
C ALA A 66 1.10 19.51 5.36
N SER A 67 -0.11 19.46 5.89
CA SER A 67 -0.41 18.80 7.16
C SER A 67 -0.89 17.38 6.90
N SER A 68 -0.60 16.43 7.80
CA SER A 68 -1.17 15.08 7.75
C SER A 68 -2.57 14.98 8.37
N THR A 69 -3.12 16.07 8.89
CA THR A 69 -4.43 16.12 9.55
C THR A 69 -5.34 17.24 9.08
N ASN A 70 -4.83 18.23 8.32
CA ASN A 70 -5.65 19.31 7.76
C ASN A 70 -5.90 19.08 6.26
N SER A 71 -7.13 18.66 5.93
CA SER A 71 -7.54 18.33 4.56
C SER A 71 -7.45 19.47 3.57
N ARG A 72 -7.48 20.74 4.02
CA ARG A 72 -7.30 21.92 3.16
C ARG A 72 -5.92 22.02 2.54
N THR A 73 -4.95 21.26 3.04
CA THR A 73 -3.57 21.23 2.52
C THR A 73 -3.32 20.07 1.55
N TRP A 74 -4.33 19.24 1.29
CA TRP A 74 -4.25 18.12 0.36
C TRP A 74 -4.82 18.52 -1.01
N SER A 75 -4.57 17.69 -2.01
CA SER A 75 -5.05 17.91 -3.38
C SER A 75 -5.59 16.62 -3.99
N THR A 76 -6.15 16.74 -5.18
CA THR A 76 -6.45 15.59 -6.04
C THR A 76 -5.16 14.88 -6.47
N HIS A 77 -5.26 13.61 -6.87
CA HIS A 77 -4.15 12.88 -7.49
C HIS A 77 -3.64 13.57 -8.77
N LYS A 78 -4.57 14.13 -9.56
CA LYS A 78 -4.27 14.82 -10.82
C LYS A 78 -3.40 16.06 -10.57
N ASP A 79 -3.77 16.90 -9.63
CA ASP A 79 -3.04 18.14 -9.33
C ASP A 79 -1.68 17.85 -8.70
N ALA A 80 -1.63 16.87 -7.79
CA ALA A 80 -0.38 16.41 -7.21
C ALA A 80 0.58 15.84 -8.27
N THR A 81 0.06 15.11 -9.27
CA THR A 81 0.88 14.57 -10.36
C THR A 81 1.35 15.66 -11.32
N ALA A 82 0.50 16.64 -11.63
CA ALA A 82 0.84 17.75 -12.53
C ALA A 82 1.86 18.73 -11.92
N SER A 83 1.90 18.83 -10.58
CA SER A 83 2.85 19.69 -9.87
C SER A 83 4.29 19.15 -9.95
N THR A 84 5.25 20.04 -10.23
CA THR A 84 6.69 19.75 -10.26
C THR A 84 7.40 19.93 -8.91
N VAL A 85 6.69 20.43 -7.89
CA VAL A 85 7.21 20.66 -6.53
C VAL A 85 7.75 19.38 -5.90
N GLY A 86 8.91 19.47 -5.23
CA GLY A 86 9.51 18.35 -4.51
C GLY A 86 9.98 17.22 -5.44
N VAL A 87 10.13 16.02 -4.89
CA VAL A 87 10.77 14.87 -5.54
C VAL A 87 9.85 13.66 -5.70
N GLY A 88 8.57 13.79 -5.33
CA GLY A 88 7.62 12.69 -5.43
C GLY A 88 6.27 13.01 -4.84
N LEU A 89 5.45 11.96 -4.76
CA LEU A 89 4.09 12.01 -4.25
C LEU A 89 4.02 11.44 -2.84
N GLY A 90 2.93 11.77 -2.16
CA GLY A 90 2.51 11.15 -0.92
C GLY A 90 0.99 11.07 -0.85
N PHE A 91 0.51 10.12 -0.07
CA PHE A 91 -0.91 9.94 0.22
C PHE A 91 -1.13 10.07 1.72
N VAL A 92 -2.10 10.88 2.13
CA VAL A 92 -2.43 11.11 3.54
C VAL A 92 -3.48 10.10 4.00
N LEU A 93 -3.13 9.35 5.05
CA LEU A 93 -4.05 8.47 5.76
C LEU A 93 -4.88 9.30 6.75
N SER A 94 -6.18 9.08 6.78
CA SER A 94 -7.10 9.83 7.62
C SER A 94 -8.20 8.92 8.18
N ASP A 95 -8.90 9.41 9.20
CA ASP A 95 -10.01 8.73 9.88
C ASP A 95 -11.33 8.68 9.08
N ALA A 96 -11.30 9.09 7.81
CA ALA A 96 -12.49 9.17 6.95
C ALA A 96 -12.78 7.86 6.20
N ASP A 97 -11.84 6.91 6.19
CA ASP A 97 -12.02 5.55 5.69
C ASP A 97 -11.08 4.56 6.40
N ASP A 98 -11.12 3.30 5.97
CA ASP A 98 -10.36 2.19 6.51
C ASP A 98 -9.05 1.91 5.74
N ILE A 99 -8.56 2.87 4.95
CA ILE A 99 -7.32 2.67 4.20
C ILE A 99 -6.14 2.66 5.16
N ALA A 100 -5.36 1.57 5.09
CA ALA A 100 -4.20 1.36 5.92
C ALA A 100 -2.97 1.03 5.06
N CYS A 101 -1.81 1.34 5.63
CA CYS A 101 -0.51 0.99 5.10
C CYS A 101 0.32 0.27 6.17
N ILE A 102 0.87 -0.88 5.80
CA ILE A 102 1.91 -1.57 6.56
C ILE A 102 3.25 -1.24 5.89
N ASP A 103 4.13 -0.56 6.61
CA ASP A 103 5.46 -0.16 6.15
C ASP A 103 6.52 -1.12 6.70
N LEU A 104 7.29 -1.71 5.79
CA LEU A 104 8.33 -2.69 6.07
C LEU A 104 9.70 -2.10 5.73
N ASP A 105 10.42 -1.62 6.75
CA ASP A 105 11.75 -1.05 6.59
C ASP A 105 12.83 -2.11 6.37
N HIS A 106 13.79 -1.83 5.49
CA HIS A 106 14.99 -2.64 5.22
C HIS A 106 14.71 -4.13 4.94
N CYS A 107 13.58 -4.41 4.29
CA CYS A 107 13.11 -5.77 4.06
C CYS A 107 13.45 -6.33 2.68
N LEU A 108 13.90 -5.48 1.74
CA LEU A 108 14.19 -5.84 0.36
C LEU A 108 15.67 -5.58 0.06
N ASN A 109 16.39 -6.60 -0.40
CA ASN A 109 17.74 -6.41 -0.87
C ASN A 109 17.71 -5.78 -2.28
N PRO A 110 18.24 -4.57 -2.49
CA PRO A 110 18.11 -3.86 -3.76
C PRO A 110 18.94 -4.47 -4.90
N LEU A 111 20.00 -5.23 -4.58
CA LEU A 111 20.86 -5.87 -5.58
C LEU A 111 20.28 -7.19 -6.09
N THR A 112 19.61 -7.94 -5.22
CA THR A 112 19.13 -9.30 -5.51
C THR A 112 17.61 -9.38 -5.67
N GLY A 113 16.87 -8.35 -5.23
CA GLY A 113 15.41 -8.36 -5.16
C GLY A 113 14.83 -9.32 -4.12
N ARG A 114 15.67 -9.92 -3.27
CA ARG A 114 15.22 -10.91 -2.27
C ARG A 114 14.64 -10.21 -1.04
N LEU A 115 13.50 -10.71 -0.57
CA LEU A 115 12.89 -10.28 0.69
C LEU A 115 13.50 -11.00 1.88
N ALA A 116 13.57 -10.28 3.01
CA ALA A 116 13.81 -10.88 4.31
C ALA A 116 12.70 -11.91 4.63
N PRO A 117 13.02 -13.06 5.26
CA PRO A 117 12.03 -14.11 5.53
C PRO A 117 10.81 -13.64 6.30
N TRP A 118 10.99 -12.72 7.26
CA TRP A 118 9.90 -12.15 8.04
C TRP A 118 8.97 -11.27 7.18
N ALA A 119 9.52 -10.51 6.24
CA ALA A 119 8.73 -9.65 5.35
C ALA A 119 8.00 -10.48 4.31
N ALA A 120 8.63 -11.54 3.79
CA ALA A 120 7.97 -12.50 2.92
C ALA A 120 6.78 -13.18 3.62
N ALA A 121 6.89 -13.46 4.94
CA ALA A 121 5.79 -14.00 5.72
C ALA A 121 4.62 -13.00 5.85
N ILE A 122 4.90 -11.73 6.16
CA ILE A 122 3.86 -10.68 6.25
C ILE A 122 3.20 -10.47 4.88
N LEU A 123 3.98 -10.37 3.81
CA LEU A 123 3.48 -10.20 2.45
C LEU A 123 2.57 -11.37 2.03
N ARG A 124 2.95 -12.61 2.37
CA ARG A 124 2.12 -13.79 2.13
C ARG A 124 0.81 -13.72 2.91
N ASP A 125 0.88 -13.37 4.19
CA ASP A 125 -0.30 -13.30 5.06
C ASP A 125 -1.24 -12.15 4.65
N ALA A 126 -0.70 -11.05 4.09
CA ALA A 126 -1.46 -9.90 3.57
C ALA A 126 -2.23 -10.24 2.29
N GLY A 127 -1.88 -11.34 1.62
CA GLY A 127 -2.59 -11.84 0.45
C GLY A 127 -2.40 -10.97 -0.79
N THR A 128 -3.43 -10.90 -1.63
CA THR A 128 -3.35 -10.26 -2.95
C THR A 128 -3.82 -8.81 -2.87
N THR A 129 -2.91 -7.92 -2.51
CA THR A 129 -3.15 -6.47 -2.38
C THR A 129 -2.08 -5.65 -3.10
N TYR A 130 -2.26 -4.33 -3.18
CA TYR A 130 -1.27 -3.41 -3.75
C TYR A 130 -0.04 -3.29 -2.86
N VAL A 131 1.13 -3.50 -3.47
CA VAL A 131 2.43 -3.41 -2.78
C VAL A 131 3.40 -2.66 -3.66
N GLU A 132 4.04 -1.65 -3.10
CA GLU A 132 5.07 -0.87 -3.80
C GLU A 132 6.40 -0.90 -3.04
N VAL A 133 7.49 -0.75 -3.79
CA VAL A 133 8.81 -0.53 -3.23
C VAL A 133 8.86 0.89 -2.67
N SER A 134 9.26 1.03 -1.41
CA SER A 134 9.35 2.32 -0.72
C SER A 134 10.36 3.25 -1.43
N PRO A 135 10.37 4.56 -1.14
CA PRO A 135 11.30 5.49 -1.79
C PRO A 135 12.79 5.15 -1.60
N SER A 136 13.17 4.53 -0.47
CA SER A 136 14.56 4.13 -0.21
C SER A 136 15.03 2.99 -1.12
N GLY A 137 14.10 2.22 -1.69
CA GLY A 137 14.42 1.13 -2.61
C GLY A 137 14.67 -0.22 -1.91
N ASP A 138 14.78 -0.23 -0.59
CA ASP A 138 15.06 -1.40 0.25
C ASP A 138 13.92 -1.74 1.23
N GLY A 139 12.78 -1.03 1.14
CA GLY A 139 11.57 -1.31 1.92
C GLY A 139 10.34 -1.53 1.03
N LEU A 140 9.23 -1.93 1.66
CA LEU A 140 7.94 -2.14 1.01
C LEU A 140 6.81 -1.42 1.74
N HIS A 141 5.90 -0.82 0.98
CA HIS A 141 4.59 -0.39 1.49
C HIS A 141 3.53 -1.41 1.04
N ILE A 142 2.84 -2.03 1.97
CA ILE A 142 1.69 -2.91 1.72
C ILE A 142 0.42 -2.13 2.03
N TRP A 143 -0.37 -1.88 1.01
CA TRP A 143 -1.60 -1.08 1.10
C TRP A 143 -2.82 -1.97 1.16
N GLY A 144 -3.83 -1.60 1.94
CA GLY A 144 -5.09 -2.33 2.00
C GLY A 144 -6.09 -1.67 2.94
N ARG A 145 -7.05 -2.44 3.45
CA ARG A 145 -8.10 -1.97 4.34
C ARG A 145 -8.00 -2.61 5.72
N ALA A 146 -8.01 -1.82 6.78
CA ALA A 146 -8.09 -2.26 8.17
C ALA A 146 -8.45 -1.07 9.08
N ASP A 147 -9.22 -1.30 10.14
CA ASP A 147 -9.48 -0.27 11.15
C ASP A 147 -8.22 -0.05 12.02
N VAL A 148 -7.39 0.94 11.66
CA VAL A 148 -6.16 1.31 12.37
C VAL A 148 -6.26 2.74 12.88
N ARG A 149 -6.85 2.90 14.06
CA ARG A 149 -7.05 4.22 14.71
C ARG A 149 -5.80 4.81 15.35
N GLN A 150 -4.83 3.95 15.70
CA GLN A 150 -3.55 4.37 16.26
C GLN A 150 -2.44 3.65 15.52
N GLY A 151 -1.48 4.43 15.02
CA GLY A 151 -0.28 3.87 14.42
C GLY A 151 0.49 3.01 15.42
N ARG A 152 1.13 1.95 14.93
CA ARG A 152 1.95 1.03 15.73
C ARG A 152 3.31 0.88 15.06
N ARG A 153 4.38 0.95 15.85
CA ARG A 153 5.73 0.56 15.43
C ARG A 153 6.17 -0.65 16.25
N ILE A 154 6.30 -1.79 15.58
CA ILE A 154 6.68 -3.05 16.18
C ILE A 154 8.16 -3.29 15.86
N ARG A 155 9.03 -3.11 16.87
CA ARG A 155 10.46 -3.38 16.73
C ARG A 155 10.72 -4.87 16.77
N ARG A 156 11.59 -5.33 15.88
CA ARG A 156 12.06 -6.72 15.83
C ARG A 156 13.42 -6.86 16.51
N PRO A 157 13.80 -8.06 16.98
CA PRO A 157 15.10 -8.31 17.62
C PRO A 157 16.31 -8.01 16.73
N ASP A 158 16.15 -8.08 15.41
CA ASP A 158 17.17 -7.77 14.42
C ASP A 158 17.34 -6.26 14.16
N GLY A 159 16.66 -5.40 14.93
CA GLY A 159 16.71 -3.95 14.78
C GLY A 159 15.78 -3.39 13.71
N THR A 160 15.14 -4.25 12.90
CA THR A 160 14.13 -3.81 11.91
C THR A 160 12.80 -3.48 12.59
N ALA A 161 11.90 -2.83 11.85
CA ALA A 161 10.58 -2.51 12.36
C ALA A 161 9.50 -2.78 11.32
N VAL A 162 8.31 -3.12 11.82
CA VAL A 162 7.06 -3.11 11.07
C VAL A 162 6.25 -1.94 11.60
N GLU A 163 5.89 -1.02 10.73
CA GLU A 163 5.01 0.10 11.08
C GLU A 163 3.64 -0.09 10.44
N ILE A 164 2.58 0.26 11.17
CA ILE A 164 1.19 0.13 10.71
C ILE A 164 0.52 1.48 10.94
N TYR A 165 -0.10 2.03 9.90
CA TYR A 165 -0.77 3.31 9.95
C TYR A 165 -2.14 3.25 9.25
N GLY A 166 -3.14 3.91 9.82
CA GLY A 166 -4.45 4.15 9.18
C GLY A 166 -4.91 5.60 9.27
N THR A 167 -4.25 6.46 10.05
CA THR A 167 -4.63 7.87 10.20
C THR A 167 -3.45 8.75 10.65
N GLY A 168 -3.56 10.07 10.42
CA GLY A 168 -2.69 11.11 10.97
C GLY A 168 -1.26 11.13 10.41
N ARG A 169 -0.98 10.30 9.40
CA ARG A 169 0.33 10.19 8.73
C ARG A 169 0.15 10.26 7.23
N TYR A 170 1.16 10.75 6.54
CA TYR A 170 1.26 10.57 5.09
C TYR A 170 2.29 9.47 4.80
N ILE A 171 2.06 8.72 3.73
CA ILE A 171 2.99 7.71 3.22
C ILE A 171 3.50 8.20 1.87
N ALA A 172 4.81 8.10 1.69
CA ALA A 172 5.44 8.47 0.43
C ALA A 172 5.08 7.44 -0.66
N MET A 173 4.49 7.89 -1.76
CA MET A 173 4.10 7.02 -2.87
C MET A 173 5.20 6.94 -3.91
N THR A 174 5.47 5.76 -4.44
CA THR A 174 6.42 5.57 -5.54
C THR A 174 5.76 5.10 -6.82
N GLY A 175 4.63 4.39 -6.74
CA GLY A 175 4.02 3.69 -7.86
C GLY A 175 4.84 2.50 -8.38
N ARG A 176 6.03 2.23 -7.79
CA ARG A 176 6.93 1.17 -8.21
C ARG A 176 6.47 -0.15 -7.60
N ARG A 177 5.56 -0.82 -8.28
CA ARG A 177 5.01 -2.10 -7.82
C ARG A 177 6.08 -3.13 -7.51
N HIS A 178 5.90 -3.81 -6.38
CA HIS A 178 6.69 -4.98 -6.05
C HIS A 178 6.08 -6.22 -6.71
N GLY A 179 6.84 -6.85 -7.62
CA GLY A 179 6.39 -8.03 -8.36
C GLY A 179 5.17 -7.77 -9.26
N SER A 180 4.25 -8.73 -9.29
CA SER A 180 3.00 -8.67 -10.08
C SER A 180 1.75 -8.48 -9.20
N CYS A 181 1.90 -7.70 -8.13
CA CYS A 181 0.78 -7.33 -7.26
C CYS A 181 -0.28 -6.54 -8.06
N PRO A 182 -1.58 -6.73 -7.75
CA PRO A 182 -2.64 -5.97 -8.38
C PRO A 182 -2.72 -4.55 -7.82
N SER A 183 -3.33 -3.63 -8.57
CA SER A 183 -3.67 -2.30 -8.07
C SER A 183 -5.06 -2.29 -7.40
N ILE A 184 -5.21 -3.04 -6.31
CA ILE A 184 -6.41 -3.08 -5.46
C ILE A 184 -6.04 -3.01 -3.98
N LEU A 185 -6.99 -2.62 -3.12
CA LEU A 185 -6.84 -2.65 -1.67
C LEU A 185 -7.63 -3.84 -1.10
N ALA A 186 -6.93 -4.89 -0.67
CA ALA A 186 -7.55 -6.04 -0.01
C ALA A 186 -7.75 -5.79 1.49
N ASP A 187 -8.54 -6.64 2.14
CA ASP A 187 -8.69 -6.64 3.61
C ASP A 187 -7.40 -7.13 4.29
N LEU A 188 -6.84 -6.30 5.17
CA LEU A 188 -5.63 -6.55 5.96
C LEU A 188 -5.94 -6.79 7.44
N SER A 189 -7.21 -6.79 7.86
CA SER A 189 -7.61 -6.85 9.27
C SER A 189 -6.99 -8.04 10.02
N ALA A 190 -6.93 -9.21 9.38
CA ALA A 190 -6.33 -10.41 9.97
C ALA A 190 -4.81 -10.27 10.19
N VAL A 191 -4.09 -9.66 9.23
CA VAL A 191 -2.65 -9.41 9.35
C VAL A 191 -2.36 -8.35 10.40
N VAL A 192 -3.12 -7.25 10.38
CA VAL A 192 -2.97 -6.17 11.36
C VAL A 192 -3.20 -6.71 12.77
N SER A 193 -4.26 -7.50 12.98
CA SER A 193 -4.55 -8.14 14.27
C SER A 193 -3.39 -9.04 14.71
N LYS A 194 -2.86 -9.88 13.80
CA LYS A 194 -1.74 -10.77 14.10
C LYS A 194 -0.45 -10.03 14.47
N LEU A 195 -0.19 -8.88 13.84
CA LEU A 195 1.00 -8.06 14.10
C LEU A 195 0.89 -7.24 15.39
N THR A 196 -0.33 -6.97 15.86
CA THR A 196 -0.59 -6.09 17.01
C THR A 196 -1.06 -6.82 18.26
N ALA A 197 -1.27 -8.13 18.18
CA ALA A 197 -1.47 -9.02 19.31
C ALA A 197 -0.17 -9.18 20.11
#